data_AF-A0A1W1CV99-F1
#
_entry.id   AF-A0A1W1CV99-F1
#
_cell.length_a   1.000
_cell.length_b   1.000
_cell.length_c   1.000
_cell.angle_alpha   90.00
_cell.angle_beta   90.00
_cell.angle_gamma   90.00
#
_symmetry.space_group_name_H-M   'P 1'
#
loop_
_entity.id
_entity.type
_entity.pdbx_description
1 polymer ?
#
loop_
_entity_poly.entity_id
_entity_poly.type
_entity_poly.pdbx_seq_one_letter_code
_entity_poly.pdbx_strand_id
1 'polypeptide(L)'
;MPLKKLFHTKILSLKDGSYDVFYYDKRYLLSKQTLLNSKLIKLYAEELGGTGFISLNYYPYIGPGLLRPCEMPEKKVIDFILSMKNQASCKT
;
A
#
# COMPACT_ATOMS: atom_id res chain seq x y z
N MET A 1 -6.12 17.34 -7.04
CA MET A 1 -6.16 16.99 -5.60
C MET A 1 -4.73 16.86 -5.07
N PRO A 2 -4.43 17.26 -3.83
CA PRO A 2 -3.10 17.12 -3.25
C PRO A 2 -2.66 15.65 -3.17
N LEU A 3 -1.37 15.37 -3.40
CA LEU A 3 -0.77 14.02 -3.40
C LEU A 3 -1.12 13.21 -2.14
N LYS A 4 -1.05 13.84 -0.96
CA LYS A 4 -1.39 13.20 0.32
C LYS A 4 -2.85 12.73 0.38
N LYS A 5 -3.77 13.48 -0.22
CA LYS A 5 -5.20 13.11 -0.25
C LYS A 5 -5.44 11.90 -1.15
N LEU A 6 -4.77 11.84 -2.31
CA LEU A 6 -4.84 10.67 -3.19
C LEU A 6 -4.29 9.42 -2.52
N PHE A 7 -3.14 9.54 -1.84
CA PHE A 7 -2.55 8.44 -1.08
C PHE A 7 -3.50 7.95 0.02
N HIS A 8 -4.02 8.88 0.84
CA HIS A 8 -4.95 8.58 1.92
C HIS A 8 -6.20 7.83 1.43
N THR A 9 -6.85 8.35 0.38
CA THR A 9 -8.03 7.70 -0.18
C THR A 9 -7.70 6.33 -0.75
N LYS A 10 -6.58 6.19 -1.48
CA LYS A 10 -6.24 4.90 -2.08
C LYS A 10 -5.89 3.84 -1.03
N ILE A 11 -5.05 4.15 -0.04
CA ILE A 11 -4.66 3.17 0.98
C ILE A 11 -5.85 2.69 1.84
N LEU A 12 -6.83 3.57 2.12
CA LEU A 12 -8.05 3.19 2.83
C LEU A 12 -8.99 2.30 2.00
N SER A 13 -8.96 2.44 0.67
CA SER A 13 -9.79 1.64 -0.23
C SER A 13 -9.29 0.20 -0.42
N LEU A 14 -8.06 -0.09 -0.02
CA LEU A 14 -7.46 -1.42 -0.14
C LEU A 14 -8.13 -2.40 0.81
N LYS A 15 -8.42 -3.60 0.31
CA LYS A 15 -8.91 -4.71 1.14
C LYS A 15 -7.80 -5.20 2.06
N ASP A 16 -8.18 -5.64 3.26
CA ASP A 16 -7.29 -6.42 4.12
C ASP A 16 -7.07 -7.83 3.53
N GLY A 17 -6.00 -8.48 3.97
CA GLY A 17 -5.55 -9.78 3.46
C GLY A 17 -4.41 -9.64 2.46
N SER A 18 -4.10 -10.76 1.79
CA SER A 18 -2.98 -10.87 0.87
C SER A 18 -3.46 -11.13 -0.56
N TYR A 19 -2.93 -10.39 -1.53
CA TYR A 19 -3.27 -10.52 -2.94
C TYR A 19 -2.17 -9.93 -3.84
N ASP A 20 -2.19 -10.36 -5.09
CA ASP A 20 -1.23 -9.91 -6.08
C ASP A 20 -1.57 -8.54 -6.64
N VAL A 21 -0.54 -7.70 -6.76
CA VAL A 21 -0.58 -6.41 -7.46
C VAL A 21 0.60 -6.31 -8.43
N PHE A 22 0.46 -5.44 -9.43
CA PHE A 22 1.55 -5.08 -10.34
C PHE A 22 1.99 -3.65 -10.11
N TYR A 23 3.31 -3.45 -10.07
CA TYR A 23 3.97 -2.16 -9.92
C TYR A 23 5.13 -2.09 -10.92
N TYR A 24 5.02 -1.22 -11.93
CA TYR A 24 5.97 -1.13 -13.06
C TYR A 24 6.37 -2.51 -13.62
N ASP A 25 5.37 -3.28 -14.06
CA ASP A 25 5.50 -4.62 -14.66
C ASP A 25 6.10 -5.71 -13.77
N LYS A 26 6.44 -5.38 -12.52
CA LYS A 26 6.83 -6.35 -11.49
C LYS A 26 5.60 -6.75 -10.68
N ARG A 27 5.48 -8.04 -10.42
CA ARG A 27 4.42 -8.61 -9.59
C ARG A 27 4.84 -8.57 -8.12
N TYR A 28 3.94 -8.13 -7.25
CA TYR A 28 4.16 -8.05 -5.81
C TYR A 28 3.04 -8.82 -5.08
N LEU A 29 3.40 -9.57 -4.04
CA LEU A 29 2.44 -10.08 -3.06
C LEU A 29 2.23 -9.02 -1.99
N LEU A 30 1.10 -8.33 -2.04
CA LEU A 30 0.73 -7.29 -1.08
C LEU A 30 -0.09 -7.92 0.04
N SER A 31 0.28 -7.62 1.28
CA SER A 31 -0.44 -7.97 2.51
C SER A 31 -0.81 -6.71 3.28
N LYS A 32 -2.10 -6.53 3.57
CA LYS A 32 -2.61 -5.40 4.36
C LYS A 32 -3.38 -5.89 5.58
N GLN A 33 -3.18 -5.23 6.71
CA GLN A 33 -3.93 -5.44 7.95
C GLN A 33 -4.40 -4.10 8.51
N THR A 34 -5.68 -4.02 8.86
CA THR A 34 -6.26 -2.91 9.60
C THR A 34 -6.45 -3.31 11.06
N LEU A 35 -5.85 -2.55 11.97
CA LEU A 35 -5.70 -2.87 13.39
C LEU A 35 -6.19 -1.70 14.26
N LEU A 36 -6.31 -1.96 15.56
CA LEU A 36 -6.62 -0.95 16.59
C LEU A 36 -7.90 -0.16 16.28
N ASN A 37 -8.97 -0.84 15.87
CA ASN A 37 -10.25 -0.22 15.46
C ASN A 37 -10.05 0.81 14.33
N SER A 38 -9.39 0.38 13.25
CA SER A 38 -9.10 1.20 12.06
C SER A 38 -8.14 2.37 12.27
N LYS A 39 -7.43 2.39 13.42
CA LYS A 39 -6.43 3.42 13.74
C LYS A 39 -5.07 3.13 13.11
N LEU A 40 -4.75 1.87 12.83
CA LEU A 40 -3.46 1.49 12.25
C LEU A 40 -3.68 0.61 11.03
N ILE A 41 -3.06 0.97 9.92
CA ILE A 41 -2.92 0.12 8.74
C ILE A 41 -1.46 -0.30 8.66
N LYS A 42 -1.21 -1.61 8.69
CA LYS A 42 0.07 -2.20 8.33
C LYS A 42 0.00 -2.70 6.90
N LEU A 43 1.00 -2.39 6.09
CA LEU A 43 1.09 -2.89 4.72
C LEU A 43 2.52 -3.33 4.44
N TYR A 44 2.64 -4.55 3.94
CA TYR A 44 3.87 -5.12 3.42
C TYR A 44 3.61 -5.61 2.00
N ALA A 45 4.55 -5.39 1.09
CA ALA A 45 4.50 -5.97 -0.24
C ALA A 45 5.90 -6.40 -0.66
N GLU A 46 6.04 -7.63 -1.15
CA GLU A 46 7.30 -8.17 -1.64
C GLU A 46 7.21 -8.51 -3.13
N GLU A 47 8.27 -8.23 -3.87
CA GLU A 47 8.38 -8.54 -5.29
C GLU A 47 8.51 -10.04 -5.49
N LEU A 48 7.56 -10.63 -6.21
CA LEU A 48 7.62 -12.03 -6.58
C LEU A 48 8.61 -12.21 -7.73
N GLY A 49 9.76 -12.83 -7.44
CA GLY A 49 10.85 -13.04 -8.40
C GLY A 49 11.93 -11.97 -8.37
N GLY A 50 11.95 -11.10 -7.36
CA GLY A 50 12.98 -10.09 -7.16
C GLY A 50 13.32 -9.87 -5.69
N THR A 51 14.03 -8.78 -5.40
CA THR A 51 14.43 -8.38 -4.03
C THR A 51 13.71 -7.10 -3.56
N GLY A 52 12.79 -6.58 -4.38
CA GLY A 52 12.03 -5.38 -4.08
C GLY A 52 11.03 -5.63 -2.95
N PHE A 53 10.89 -4.67 -2.04
CA PHE A 53 9.83 -4.68 -1.05
C PHE A 53 9.36 -3.27 -0.68
N ILE A 54 8.18 -3.22 -0.09
CA ILE A 54 7.50 -2.04 0.47
C ILE A 54 7.01 -2.42 1.85
N SER A 55 7.27 -1.58 2.85
CA SER A 55 6.80 -1.81 4.22
C SER A 55 6.47 -0.47 4.88
N LEU A 56 5.28 -0.38 5.49
CA LEU A 56 4.80 0.84 6.11
C LEU A 56 3.79 0.56 7.24
N ASN A 57 3.71 1.53 8.15
CA ASN A 57 2.55 1.78 9.01
C ASN A 57 1.88 3.07 8.57
N TYR A 58 0.55 3.09 8.55
CA TYR A 58 -0.26 4.28 8.28
C TYR A 58 -1.29 4.49 9.37
N TYR A 59 -1.37 5.72 9.89
CA TYR A 59 -2.29 6.11 10.94
C TYR A 59 -3.30 7.12 10.37
N PRO A 60 -4.49 6.68 9.93
CA PRO A 60 -5.42 7.54 9.21
C PRO A 60 -5.97 8.69 10.05
N TYR A 61 -5.99 8.55 11.38
CA TYR A 61 -6.62 9.47 12.32
C TYR A 61 -5.69 10.58 12.84
N ILE A 62 -4.38 10.50 12.56
CA ILE A 62 -3.41 11.49 13.05
C ILE A 62 -3.27 12.60 12.02
N GLY A 63 -3.88 13.76 12.27
CA GLY A 63 -3.85 14.91 11.35
C GLY A 63 -4.40 14.55 9.96
N PRO A 64 -3.71 14.88 8.85
CA PRO A 64 -4.12 14.46 7.50
C PRO A 64 -3.78 12.99 7.19
N GLY A 65 -3.42 12.21 8.21
CA GLY A 65 -2.88 10.86 8.13
C GLY A 65 -1.35 10.84 8.21
N LEU A 66 -0.82 10.02 9.11
CA LEU A 66 0.62 9.89 9.35
C LEU A 66 1.14 8.62 8.68
N LEU A 67 2.06 8.79 7.73
CA LEU A 67 2.80 7.70 7.08
C LEU A 67 4.12 7.45 7.81
N ARG A 68 4.43 6.18 8.08
CA ARG A 68 5.68 5.72 8.70
C ARG A 68 6.24 4.54 7.87
N PRO A 69 7.08 4.80 6.86
CA PRO A 69 7.78 3.75 6.14
C PRO A 69 8.80 3.02 7.03
N CYS A 70 9.03 1.75 6.75
CA CYS A 70 10.14 1.00 7.32
C CYS A 70 11.28 0.93 6.29
N GLU A 71 12.49 1.38 6.65
CA GLU A 71 13.73 1.15 5.88
C GLU A 71 13.77 1.75 4.46
N MET A 72 12.84 2.64 4.10
CA MET A 72 12.79 3.25 2.76
C MET A 72 12.20 4.66 2.73
N PRO A 73 12.44 5.46 1.67
CA PRO A 73 11.88 6.80 1.53
C PRO A 73 10.36 6.81 1.38
N GLU A 74 9.69 7.80 1.97
CA GLU A 74 8.24 8.02 1.81
C GLU A 74 7.82 8.10 0.33
N LYS A 75 8.64 8.74 -0.51
CA LYS A 75 8.36 8.88 -1.95
C LYS A 75 8.17 7.53 -2.64
N LYS A 76 8.98 6.52 -2.30
CA LYS A 76 8.88 5.16 -2.87
C LYS A 76 7.56 4.50 -2.47
N VAL A 77 7.17 4.66 -1.20
CA VAL A 77 5.92 4.12 -0.66
C VAL A 77 4.70 4.78 -1.29
N ILE A 78 4.71 6.11 -1.40
CA ILE A 78 3.62 6.86 -2.00
C ILE A 78 3.46 6.48 -3.47
N ASP A 79 4.57 6.43 -4.21
CA ASP A 79 4.56 6.03 -5.62
C ASP A 79 4.03 4.61 -5.80
N PHE A 80 4.50 3.64 -5.00
CA PHE A 80 4.00 2.28 -5.03
C PHE A 80 2.48 2.20 -4.84
N ILE A 81 1.94 2.80 -3.77
CA ILE A 81 0.50 2.73 -3.46
C ILE A 81 -0.35 3.40 -4.55
N LEU A 82 0.14 4.49 -5.15
CA LEU A 82 -0.59 5.20 -6.19
C LEU A 82 -0.53 4.48 -7.54
N SER A 83 0.64 3.96 -7.91
CA SER A 83 0.93 3.37 -9.21
C SER A 83 0.56 1.88 -9.32
N MET A 84 0.44 1.17 -8.20
CA MET A 84 0.08 -0.25 -8.22
C MET A 84 -1.34 -0.50 -8.77
N LYS A 85 -1.47 -1.63 -9.46
CA LYS A 85 -2.73 -2.11 -10.06
C LYS A 85 -3.02 -3.51 -9.54
N ASN A 86 -4.25 -3.75 -9.12
CA ASN A 86 -4.69 -5.12 -8.84
C ASN A 86 -4.66 -5.90 -10.16
N GLN A 87 -4.37 -7.20 -10.09
CA GLN A 87 -4.72 -8.07 -11.20
C GLN A 87 -6.23 -7.94 -11.37
N ALA A 88 -6.68 -7.36 -12.48
CA ALA A 88 -8.10 -7.33 -12.79
C ALA A 88 -8.54 -8.79 -12.76
N SER A 89 -9.45 -9.12 -11.85
CA SER A 89 -10.10 -10.42 -11.87
C SER A 89 -10.61 -10.63 -13.29
N CYS A 90 -10.03 -11.57 -14.03
CA CYS A 90 -10.67 -12.11 -15.22
C CYS A 90 -12.09 -12.44 -14.77
N LYS A 91 -13.07 -11.65 -15.21
CA LYS A 91 -14.46 -12.04 -15.10
C LYS A 91 -14.58 -13.21 -16.07
N THR A 92 -14.58 -14.42 -15.52
CA THR A 92 -15.02 -15.62 -16.21
C THR A 92 -16.48 -15.44 -16.64
#